data_AF-A0A0A1VS13-F1
#
_entry.id   AF-A0A0A1VS13-F1
#
_cell.length_a   1.000
_cell.length_b   1.000
_cell.length_c   1.000
_cell.angle_alpha   90.00
_cell.angle_beta   90.00
_cell.angle_gamma   90.00
#
_symmetry.space_group_name_H-M   'P 1'
#
loop_
_entity.id
_entity.type
_entity.pdbx_description
1 polymer ?
#
loop_
_entity_poly.entity_id
_entity_poly.type
_entity_poly.pdbx_seq_one_letter_code
_entity_poly.pdbx_strand_id
1 'polypeptide(L)'
;MVNYLSQEEKLLAAEEEKYLEEEDDVDFPPVDIIAYNEQRSCSDLVRMYQKKQLVIDPDFQRDVVWSEAQQTRFIDSLMKQLPIPSMCISLDYKTDKRYIIDGLQRISTIVKFLTTEDWRLSKLPDVDSSISGRTVEEIKTQHEELYERVENMTIPITVIRYDSGKKAHNNYIFTIFHRLNTGGVKLNNQEIRNCIYNGKFNSFLKECAQYENWLLLMDREQQKASRFGDEELVLRFFAFYDEYQNYKGKLTRFLNDYMYKHRFAHADFIQDKDELFKQTVDLIYDKIFKEEPLKTSKVIAEGILLGVAKNLDTLVNLSNGELQDKYSRLIKSEPFLTKNLASGMYRKDKALERINTSIKIFSSTGNDY
;
A
#
# COMPACT_ATOMS: atom_id res chain seq x y z
N MET A 1 9.93 -16.06 -3.69
CA MET A 1 8.73 -16.17 -4.55
C MET A 1 7.74 -17.05 -3.82
N VAL A 2 6.65 -16.44 -3.37
CA VAL A 2 5.57 -17.05 -2.58
C VAL A 2 4.84 -18.05 -3.48
N ASN A 3 4.83 -19.34 -3.15
CA ASN A 3 4.27 -20.37 -4.02
C ASN A 3 3.52 -21.44 -3.21
N TYR A 4 2.44 -21.03 -2.53
CA TYR A 4 1.44 -21.95 -1.96
C TYR A 4 0.00 -21.50 -2.21
N LEU A 5 -0.22 -20.57 -3.16
CA LEU A 5 -1.56 -20.34 -3.66
C LEU A 5 -1.99 -21.53 -4.52
N SER A 6 -3.15 -22.09 -4.22
CA SER A 6 -3.87 -23.00 -5.10
C SER A 6 -3.99 -22.40 -6.51
N GLN A 7 -4.18 -23.25 -7.53
CA GLN A 7 -4.36 -22.76 -8.90
C GLN A 7 -5.52 -21.77 -9.00
N GLU A 8 -6.58 -21.97 -8.20
CA GLU A 8 -7.73 -21.06 -8.15
C GLU A 8 -7.35 -19.69 -7.57
N GLU A 9 -6.61 -19.63 -6.46
CA GLU A 9 -6.18 -18.36 -5.88
C GLU A 9 -5.27 -17.56 -6.81
N LYS A 10 -4.41 -18.23 -7.58
CA LYS A 10 -3.57 -17.58 -8.59
C LYS A 10 -4.39 -16.99 -9.74
N LEU A 11 -5.40 -17.73 -10.21
CA LEU A 11 -6.32 -17.26 -11.24
C LEU A 11 -7.07 -16.01 -10.77
N LEU A 12 -7.59 -16.03 -9.53
CA LEU A 12 -8.33 -14.90 -8.97
C LEU A 12 -7.43 -13.69 -8.73
N ALA A 13 -6.18 -13.88 -8.28
CA ALA A 13 -5.23 -12.79 -8.15
C ALA A 13 -4.91 -12.13 -9.50
N ALA A 14 -4.74 -12.92 -10.56
CA ALA A 14 -4.49 -12.41 -11.91
C ALA A 14 -5.72 -11.66 -12.49
N GLU A 15 -6.93 -12.17 -12.27
CA GLU A 15 -8.17 -11.48 -12.66
C GLU A 15 -8.38 -10.18 -11.88
N GLU A 16 -8.02 -10.13 -10.60
CA GLU A 16 -8.04 -8.91 -9.80
C GLU A 16 -7.04 -7.88 -10.35
N GLU A 17 -5.79 -8.28 -10.61
CA GLU A 17 -4.77 -7.40 -11.18
C GLU A 17 -5.23 -6.83 -12.53
N LYS A 18 -5.76 -7.67 -13.42
CA LYS A 18 -6.33 -7.25 -14.70
C LYS A 18 -7.47 -6.26 -14.53
N TYR A 19 -8.41 -6.52 -13.61
CA TYR A 19 -9.52 -5.61 -13.36
C TYR A 19 -9.03 -4.24 -12.87
N LEU A 20 -8.04 -4.21 -11.97
CA LEU A 20 -7.48 -2.96 -11.43
C LEU A 20 -6.72 -2.17 -12.51
N GLU A 21 -6.05 -2.84 -13.45
CA GLU A 21 -5.43 -2.19 -14.60
C GLU A 21 -6.46 -1.61 -15.58
N GLU A 22 -7.61 -2.28 -15.75
CA GLU A 22 -8.73 -1.80 -16.59
C GLU A 22 -9.58 -0.71 -15.93
N GLU A 23 -9.49 -0.52 -14.60
CA GLU A 23 -10.28 0.46 -13.84
C GLU A 23 -9.90 1.92 -14.14
N ASP A 24 -8.80 2.15 -14.87
CA ASP A 24 -8.14 3.43 -15.10
C ASP A 24 -9.14 4.61 -15.28
N ASP A 25 -9.33 5.35 -14.19
CA ASP A 25 -10.08 6.61 -14.21
C ASP A 25 -9.20 7.65 -14.92
N VAL A 26 -9.67 8.15 -16.07
CA VAL A 26 -9.06 9.32 -16.70
C VAL A 26 -9.49 10.55 -15.89
N ASP A 27 -8.87 10.74 -14.73
CA ASP A 27 -8.97 12.01 -14.00
C ASP A 27 -8.28 13.08 -14.84
N PHE A 28 -9.04 14.07 -15.31
CA PHE A 28 -8.47 15.27 -15.90
C PHE A 28 -7.72 16.06 -14.82
N PRO A 29 -6.57 16.69 -15.16
CA PRO A 29 -5.87 17.53 -14.20
C PRO A 29 -6.81 18.62 -13.67
N PRO A 30 -7.03 18.72 -12.35
CA PRO A 30 -7.63 19.90 -11.76
C PRO A 30 -6.86 21.15 -12.23
N VAL A 31 -7.60 22.20 -12.59
CA VAL A 31 -7.05 23.44 -13.20
C VAL A 31 -6.00 24.13 -12.33
N ASP A 32 -6.04 23.90 -11.03
CA ASP A 32 -5.15 24.47 -10.02
C ASP A 32 -4.08 23.49 -9.49
N ILE A 33 -3.92 22.32 -10.13
CA ILE A 33 -2.68 21.55 -10.03
C ILE A 33 -1.66 22.12 -11.01
N ILE A 34 -0.49 22.48 -10.48
CA ILE A 34 0.59 23.10 -11.26
C ILE A 34 1.79 22.18 -11.24
N ALA A 35 2.23 21.76 -12.41
CA ALA A 35 3.51 21.09 -12.58
C ALA A 35 4.58 22.10 -13.03
N TYR A 36 5.75 22.07 -12.40
CA TYR A 36 6.89 22.88 -12.79
C TYR A 36 8.20 22.12 -12.54
N ASN A 37 9.30 22.56 -13.13
CA ASN A 37 10.61 21.96 -12.93
C ASN A 37 11.47 22.85 -12.03
N GLU A 38 12.24 22.22 -11.15
CA GLU A 38 13.30 22.87 -10.38
C GLU A 38 14.58 22.02 -10.44
N GLN A 39 15.71 22.64 -10.11
CA GLN A 39 17.01 21.96 -9.94
C GLN A 39 17.34 21.98 -8.45
N ARG A 40 17.69 20.84 -7.88
CA ARG A 40 18.05 20.71 -6.46
C ARG A 40 19.38 19.99 -6.34
N SER A 41 20.31 20.53 -5.56
CA SER A 41 21.54 19.80 -5.24
C SER A 41 21.24 18.61 -4.33
N CYS A 42 22.08 17.59 -4.35
CA CYS A 42 22.00 16.48 -3.41
C CYS A 42 22.00 16.96 -1.96
N SER A 43 22.84 17.94 -1.59
CA SER A 43 22.84 18.52 -0.25
C SER A 43 21.50 19.21 0.10
N ASP A 44 20.85 19.88 -0.86
CA ASP A 44 19.54 20.49 -0.60
C ASP A 44 18.45 19.43 -0.39
N LEU A 45 18.50 18.31 -1.12
CA LEU A 45 17.60 17.17 -0.90
C LEU A 45 17.77 16.57 0.50
N VAL A 46 19.01 16.39 0.95
CA VAL A 46 19.32 15.94 2.31
C VAL A 46 18.83 16.94 3.35
N ARG A 47 19.08 18.23 3.14
CA ARG A 47 18.57 19.30 4.03
C ARG A 47 17.05 19.26 4.12
N MET A 48 16.34 19.07 3.00
CA MET A 48 14.88 18.95 2.98
C MET A 48 14.40 17.71 3.72
N TYR A 49 15.10 16.58 3.57
CA TYR A 49 14.81 15.34 4.30
C TYR A 49 15.00 15.52 5.81
N GLN A 50 16.14 16.07 6.24
CA GLN A 50 16.45 16.34 7.66
C GLN A 50 15.45 17.31 8.30
N LYS A 51 14.98 18.32 7.55
CA LYS A 51 13.90 19.23 7.98
C LYS A 51 12.51 18.61 7.91
N LYS A 52 12.38 17.34 7.54
CA LYS A 52 11.10 16.62 7.36
C LYS A 52 10.18 17.29 6.32
N GLN A 53 10.73 18.05 5.37
CA GLN A 53 10.00 18.62 4.24
C GLN A 53 9.84 17.58 3.13
N LEU A 54 10.90 16.82 2.86
CA LEU A 54 10.89 15.67 1.96
C LEU A 54 10.62 14.40 2.76
N VAL A 55 9.48 13.75 2.49
CA VAL A 55 9.06 12.54 3.18
C VAL A 55 9.60 11.33 2.42
N ILE A 56 10.58 10.66 3.05
CA ILE A 56 11.14 9.37 2.62
C ILE A 56 10.84 8.41 3.75
N ASP A 57 9.63 7.87 3.75
CA ASP A 57 9.13 7.09 4.86
C ASP A 57 9.00 5.62 4.44
N PRO A 58 9.82 4.71 5.00
CA PRO A 58 9.77 3.28 4.71
C PRO A 58 8.47 2.63 5.20
N ASP A 59 7.69 3.28 6.08
CA ASP A 59 6.42 2.70 6.52
C ASP A 59 5.33 2.86 5.46
N PHE A 60 5.45 3.82 4.52
CA PHE A 60 4.42 4.10 3.51
C PHE A 60 4.76 3.59 2.11
N GLN A 61 6.01 3.18 1.88
CA GLN A 61 6.50 2.59 0.64
C GLN A 61 7.40 1.41 1.00
N ARG A 62 7.45 0.35 0.18
CA ARG A 62 8.38 -0.77 0.42
C ARG A 62 9.81 -0.32 0.70
N ASP A 63 10.56 -1.17 1.39
CA ASP A 63 12.01 -1.04 1.55
C ASP A 63 12.73 -0.74 0.23
N VAL A 64 13.89 -0.06 0.33
CA VAL A 64 14.80 0.21 -0.78
C VAL A 64 15.10 -1.11 -1.52
N VAL A 65 14.59 -1.24 -2.74
CA VAL A 65 14.74 -2.46 -3.55
C VAL A 65 16.05 -2.50 -4.33
N TRP A 66 16.76 -1.37 -4.44
CA TRP A 66 18.10 -1.37 -5.00
C TRP A 66 19.04 -2.13 -4.08
N SER A 67 19.69 -3.16 -4.64
CA SER A 67 20.83 -3.82 -4.01
C SER A 67 21.94 -2.81 -3.69
N GLU A 68 22.76 -3.11 -2.69
CA GLU A 68 23.94 -2.30 -2.34
C GLU A 68 24.83 -2.01 -3.57
N ALA A 69 24.91 -2.96 -4.51
CA ALA A 69 25.65 -2.79 -5.76
C ALA A 69 25.01 -1.76 -6.70
N GLN A 70 23.67 -1.71 -6.81
CA GLN A 70 22.96 -0.69 -7.59
C GLN A 70 23.10 0.70 -6.97
N GLN A 71 22.98 0.78 -5.63
CA GLN A 71 23.20 2.02 -4.90
C GLN A 71 24.62 2.55 -5.13
N THR A 72 25.63 1.66 -5.06
CA THR A 72 27.04 1.99 -5.31
C THR A 72 27.27 2.55 -6.72
N ARG A 73 26.75 1.88 -7.76
CA ARG A 73 26.87 2.37 -9.15
C ARG A 73 26.19 3.72 -9.37
N PHE A 74 25.10 3.97 -8.65
CA PHE A 74 24.43 5.26 -8.72
C PHE A 74 25.29 6.37 -8.10
N ILE A 75 25.92 6.13 -6.94
CA ILE A 75 26.87 7.09 -6.35
C ILE A 75 28.07 7.34 -7.28
N ASP A 76 28.63 6.28 -7.86
CA ASP A 76 29.68 6.39 -8.88
C ASP A 76 29.26 7.26 -10.08
N SER A 77 28.00 7.12 -10.53
CA SER A 77 27.43 7.96 -11.60
C SER A 77 27.34 9.44 -11.19
N LEU A 78 26.99 9.73 -9.92
CA LEU A 78 26.94 11.08 -9.40
C LEU A 78 28.35 11.71 -9.35
N MET A 79 29.33 10.96 -8.87
CA MET A 79 30.74 11.41 -8.79
C MET A 79 31.36 11.68 -10.17
N LYS A 80 30.96 10.88 -11.16
CA LYS A 80 31.33 11.04 -12.58
C LYS A 80 30.51 12.13 -13.29
N GLN A 81 29.55 12.76 -12.60
CA GLN A 81 28.67 13.80 -13.13
C GLN A 81 27.91 13.35 -14.39
N LEU A 82 27.51 12.08 -14.43
CA LEU A 82 26.71 11.55 -15.54
C LEU A 82 25.30 12.14 -15.52
N PRO A 83 24.63 12.29 -16.68
CA PRO A 83 23.25 12.75 -16.71
C PRO A 83 22.33 11.82 -15.91
N ILE A 84 21.74 12.34 -14.83
CA ILE A 84 20.74 11.61 -14.03
C ILE A 84 19.35 11.96 -14.55
N PRO A 85 18.46 10.98 -14.78
CA PRO A 85 17.09 11.26 -15.19
C PRO A 85 16.38 12.18 -14.20
N SER A 86 15.33 12.87 -14.65
CA SER A 86 14.49 13.67 -13.74
C SER A 86 13.86 12.79 -12.66
N MET A 87 13.57 13.40 -11.52
CA MET A 87 12.75 12.81 -10.46
C MET A 87 11.42 13.54 -10.40
N CYS A 88 10.39 12.90 -9.84
CA CYS A 88 9.07 13.51 -9.70
C CYS A 88 8.67 13.52 -8.23
N ILE A 89 8.27 14.68 -7.72
CA ILE A 89 7.77 14.81 -6.35
C ILE A 89 6.46 15.60 -6.34
N SER A 90 5.56 15.27 -5.43
CA SER A 90 4.42 16.11 -5.11
C SER A 90 4.85 17.21 -4.13
N LEU A 91 4.13 18.33 -4.12
CA LEU A 91 4.25 19.39 -3.13
C LEU A 91 2.85 19.77 -2.66
N ASP A 92 2.53 19.44 -1.41
CA ASP A 92 1.36 20.00 -0.75
C ASP A 92 1.69 21.42 -0.28
N TYR A 93 1.17 22.42 -1.00
CA TYR A 93 1.49 23.82 -0.69
C TYR A 93 0.83 24.34 0.59
N LYS A 94 -0.08 23.57 1.21
CA LYS A 94 -0.67 23.89 2.51
C LYS A 94 0.22 23.48 3.67
N THR A 95 0.96 22.39 3.52
CA THR A 95 1.78 21.79 4.59
C THR A 95 3.29 21.87 4.33
N ASP A 96 3.70 22.29 3.13
CA ASP A 96 5.10 22.27 2.63
C ASP A 96 5.72 20.86 2.64
N LYS A 97 4.87 19.82 2.67
CA LYS A 97 5.29 18.43 2.58
C LYS A 97 5.45 18.01 1.14
N ARG A 98 6.50 17.24 0.88
CA ARG A 98 6.84 16.70 -0.43
C ARG A 98 6.92 15.19 -0.36
N TYR A 99 6.25 14.52 -1.29
CA TYR A 99 6.26 13.06 -1.39
C TYR A 99 6.88 12.65 -2.71
N ILE A 100 7.68 11.58 -2.68
CA ILE A 100 8.35 11.09 -3.87
C ILE A 100 7.34 10.31 -4.72
N ILE A 101 7.11 10.79 -5.95
CA ILE A 101 6.27 10.12 -6.95
C ILE A 101 7.14 9.14 -7.76
N ASP A 102 8.31 9.60 -8.20
CA ASP A 102 9.30 8.81 -8.92
C ASP A 102 10.72 9.18 -8.44
N GLY A 103 11.62 8.19 -8.44
CA GLY A 103 13.01 8.38 -8.02
C GLY A 103 13.30 8.03 -6.57
N LEU A 104 12.43 7.28 -5.89
CA LEU A 104 12.61 6.87 -4.49
C LEU A 104 14.00 6.28 -4.24
N GLN A 105 14.42 5.32 -5.07
CA GLN A 105 15.71 4.63 -4.89
C GLN A 105 16.90 5.59 -5.04
N ARG A 106 16.79 6.57 -5.96
CA ARG A 106 17.82 7.60 -6.19
C ARG A 106 17.93 8.53 -4.99
N ILE A 107 16.80 9.08 -4.54
CA ILE A 107 16.77 10.01 -3.40
C ILE A 107 17.21 9.29 -2.12
N SER A 108 16.70 8.08 -1.84
CA SER A 108 17.11 7.30 -0.67
C SER A 108 18.62 6.99 -0.68
N THR A 109 19.19 6.69 -1.85
CA THR A 109 20.63 6.44 -1.99
C THR A 109 21.45 7.71 -1.75
N ILE A 110 21.01 8.87 -2.28
CA ILE A 110 21.64 10.18 -2.01
C ILE A 110 21.63 10.48 -0.52
N VAL A 111 20.47 10.32 0.14
CA VAL A 111 20.32 10.56 1.57
C VAL A 111 21.23 9.63 2.35
N LYS A 112 21.18 8.31 2.12
CA LYS A 112 22.04 7.32 2.78
C LYS A 112 23.53 7.67 2.62
N PHE A 113 23.98 8.02 1.41
CA PHE A 113 25.37 8.41 1.16
C PHE A 113 25.81 9.62 2.00
N LEU A 114 24.96 10.64 2.08
CA LEU A 114 25.31 11.91 2.74
C LEU A 114 25.01 11.92 4.24
N THR A 115 24.36 10.90 4.80
CA THR A 115 24.01 10.83 6.23
C THR A 115 24.55 9.63 6.98
N THR A 116 25.17 8.65 6.31
CA THR A 116 25.61 7.39 6.94
C THR A 116 27.10 7.17 6.69
N GLU A 117 27.94 7.66 7.60
CA GLU A 117 29.40 7.68 7.46
C GLU A 117 30.04 6.28 7.42
N ASP A 118 29.45 5.31 8.13
CA ASP A 118 29.92 3.92 8.20
C ASP A 118 29.44 3.05 7.03
N TRP A 119 28.62 3.59 6.12
CA TRP A 119 28.14 2.83 4.96
C TRP A 119 29.31 2.48 4.03
N ARG A 120 29.57 1.17 3.87
CA ARG A 120 30.58 0.65 2.95
C ARG A 120 29.98 0.40 1.57
N LEU A 121 30.50 1.09 0.57
CA LEU A 121 30.13 0.89 -0.84
C LEU A 121 30.58 -0.50 -1.30
N SER A 122 29.81 -1.09 -2.22
CA SER A 122 30.11 -2.42 -2.76
C SER A 122 31.43 -2.41 -3.52
N LYS A 123 32.24 -3.46 -3.33
CA LYS A 123 33.47 -3.65 -4.10
C LYS A 123 33.11 -4.19 -5.49
N LEU A 124 33.10 -3.30 -6.48
CA LEU A 124 32.71 -3.59 -7.86
C LEU A 124 33.85 -3.22 -8.83
N PRO A 125 34.09 -4.03 -9.88
CA PRO A 125 35.16 -3.79 -10.84
C PRO A 125 34.88 -2.64 -11.82
N ASP A 126 33.61 -2.27 -12.00
CA ASP A 126 33.14 -1.22 -12.91
C ASP A 126 32.94 0.15 -12.23
N VAL A 127 33.24 0.23 -10.93
CA VAL A 127 33.15 1.45 -10.09
C VAL A 127 34.54 2.01 -9.86
N ASP A 128 34.67 3.34 -9.74
CA ASP A 128 35.94 4.01 -9.49
C ASP A 128 36.66 3.43 -8.25
N SER A 129 37.95 3.15 -8.36
CA SER A 129 38.75 2.52 -7.30
C SER A 129 38.94 3.43 -6.07
N SER A 130 38.74 4.74 -6.24
CA SER A 130 38.71 5.72 -5.15
C SER A 130 37.50 5.58 -4.22
N ILE A 131 36.45 4.84 -4.62
CA ILE A 131 35.24 4.64 -3.80
C ILE A 131 34.84 3.17 -3.64
N SER A 132 35.24 2.30 -4.59
CA SER A 132 34.88 0.89 -4.60
C SER A 132 35.38 0.16 -3.35
N GLY A 133 34.45 -0.36 -2.54
CA GLY A 133 34.77 -1.08 -1.29
C GLY A 133 35.09 -0.20 -0.07
N ARG A 134 35.03 1.13 -0.19
CA ARG A 134 35.35 2.09 0.88
C ARG A 134 34.10 2.52 1.65
N THR A 135 34.28 2.99 2.88
CA THR A 135 33.21 3.66 3.63
C THR A 135 33.01 5.09 3.17
N VAL A 136 31.83 5.65 3.43
CA VAL A 136 31.55 7.08 3.17
C VAL A 136 32.56 7.98 3.92
N GLU A 137 32.91 7.65 5.16
CA GLU A 137 33.93 8.39 5.93
C GLU A 137 35.32 8.35 5.26
N GLU A 138 35.76 7.18 4.77
CA GLU A 138 37.02 7.04 4.03
C GLU A 138 37.01 7.89 2.74
N ILE A 139 35.89 7.91 2.02
CA ILE A 139 35.72 8.73 0.80
C ILE A 139 35.78 10.21 1.16
N LYS A 140 35.03 10.65 2.17
CA LYS A 140 34.99 12.05 2.61
C LYS A 140 36.34 12.59 3.07
N THR A 141 37.16 11.75 3.71
CA THR A 141 38.45 12.15 4.27
C THR A 141 39.63 12.01 3.29
N GLN A 142 39.61 11.00 2.41
CA GLN A 142 40.72 10.70 1.50
C GLN A 142 40.47 11.18 0.06
N HIS A 143 39.20 11.42 -0.29
CA HIS A 143 38.72 11.79 -1.62
C HIS A 143 37.62 12.85 -1.51
N GLU A 144 37.87 13.89 -0.70
CA GLU A 144 36.93 14.98 -0.39
C GLU A 144 36.31 15.58 -1.66
N GLU A 145 37.11 15.77 -2.72
CA GLU A 145 36.65 16.32 -3.99
C GLU A 145 35.56 15.47 -4.67
N LEU A 146 35.57 14.15 -4.48
CA LEU A 146 34.54 13.25 -5.01
C LEU A 146 33.28 13.31 -4.17
N TYR A 147 33.42 13.42 -2.85
CA TYR A 147 32.30 13.62 -1.94
C TYR A 147 31.58 14.94 -2.25
N GLU A 148 32.33 16.04 -2.38
CA GLU A 148 31.81 17.35 -2.75
C GLU A 148 31.14 17.37 -4.13
N ARG A 149 31.61 16.57 -5.10
CA ARG A 149 30.93 16.42 -6.39
C ARG A 149 29.52 15.84 -6.22
N VAL A 150 29.35 14.85 -5.33
CA VAL A 150 28.02 14.29 -5.06
C VAL A 150 27.14 15.34 -4.38
N GLU A 151 27.64 16.02 -3.36
CA GLU A 151 26.93 17.09 -2.64
C GLU A 151 26.40 18.19 -3.57
N ASN A 152 27.29 18.68 -4.44
CA ASN A 152 27.02 19.80 -5.33
C ASN A 152 26.26 19.40 -6.61
N MET A 153 26.14 18.10 -6.91
CA MET A 153 25.43 17.65 -8.10
C MET A 153 23.96 18.04 -8.03
N THR A 154 23.48 18.74 -9.06
CA THR A 154 22.07 19.14 -9.19
C THR A 154 21.28 18.11 -9.98
N ILE A 155 20.14 17.70 -9.42
CA ILE A 155 19.21 16.78 -10.06
C ILE A 155 17.99 17.56 -10.56
N PRO A 156 17.54 17.35 -11.81
CA PRO A 156 16.28 17.88 -12.30
C PRO A 156 15.11 17.23 -11.55
N ILE A 157 14.17 18.05 -11.09
CA ILE A 157 12.98 17.59 -10.36
C ILE A 157 11.75 18.25 -10.95
N THR A 158 10.81 17.42 -11.38
CA THR A 158 9.45 17.84 -11.67
C THR A 158 8.65 17.85 -10.37
N VAL A 159 8.11 19.01 -10.01
CA VAL A 159 7.28 19.22 -8.84
C VAL A 159 5.84 19.35 -9.26
N ILE A 160 4.97 18.57 -8.64
CA ILE A 160 3.52 18.64 -8.83
C ILE A 160 2.89 19.26 -7.60
N ARG A 161 2.57 20.55 -7.70
CA ARG A 161 1.96 21.31 -6.63
C ARG A 161 0.46 21.04 -6.56
N TYR A 162 -0.03 20.67 -5.37
CA TYR A 162 -1.43 20.33 -5.13
C TYR A 162 -1.90 20.73 -3.72
N ASP A 163 -3.22 20.68 -3.48
CA ASP A 163 -3.84 20.88 -2.18
C ASP A 163 -4.33 19.52 -1.65
N SER A 164 -3.72 19.03 -0.58
CA SER A 164 -4.13 17.74 0.00
C SER A 164 -5.51 17.76 0.66
N GLY A 165 -6.07 18.95 0.92
CA GLY A 165 -7.45 19.15 1.38
C GLY A 165 -8.50 19.11 0.28
N LYS A 166 -8.12 18.85 -0.99
CA LYS A 166 -9.03 18.69 -2.11
C LYS A 166 -9.05 17.25 -2.62
N LYS A 167 -10.20 16.59 -2.54
CA LYS A 167 -10.40 15.21 -3.00
C LYS A 167 -9.95 14.99 -4.45
N ALA A 168 -10.35 15.89 -5.36
CA ALA A 168 -9.97 15.83 -6.76
C ALA A 168 -8.45 15.88 -6.98
N HIS A 169 -7.71 16.63 -6.14
CA HIS A 169 -6.27 16.70 -6.25
C HIS A 169 -5.61 15.39 -5.80
N ASN A 170 -6.05 14.82 -4.67
CA ASN A 170 -5.50 13.55 -4.18
C ASN A 170 -5.73 12.41 -5.18
N ASN A 171 -6.91 12.35 -5.80
CA ASN A 171 -7.21 11.39 -6.86
C ASN A 171 -6.32 11.58 -8.09
N TYR A 172 -6.11 12.82 -8.53
CA TYR A 172 -5.21 13.07 -9.66
C TYR A 172 -3.75 12.74 -9.34
N ILE A 173 -3.27 13.08 -8.14
CA ILE A 173 -1.94 12.67 -7.67
C ILE A 173 -1.82 11.14 -7.64
N PHE A 174 -2.86 10.43 -7.17
CA PHE A 174 -2.91 8.96 -7.21
C PHE A 174 -2.71 8.42 -8.63
N THR A 175 -3.42 8.99 -9.61
CA THR A 175 -3.30 8.63 -11.02
C THR A 175 -1.89 8.91 -11.56
N ILE A 176 -1.28 10.04 -11.18
CA ILE A 176 0.10 10.34 -11.55
C ILE A 176 1.09 9.32 -10.96
N PHE A 177 0.94 8.96 -9.68
CA PHE A 177 1.73 7.90 -9.05
C PHE A 177 1.61 6.59 -9.83
N HIS A 178 0.40 6.17 -10.15
CA HIS A 178 0.15 4.92 -10.87
C HIS A 178 0.82 4.91 -12.26
N ARG A 179 0.77 6.05 -12.98
CA ARG A 179 1.31 6.17 -14.35
C ARG A 179 2.83 6.38 -14.43
N LEU A 180 3.41 7.15 -13.51
CA LEU A 180 4.84 7.48 -13.54
C LEU A 180 5.71 6.38 -12.93
N ASN A 181 5.19 5.56 -12.01
CA ASN A 181 5.91 4.43 -11.43
C ASN A 181 6.10 3.24 -12.39
N THR A 182 6.10 3.48 -13.70
CA THR A 182 6.27 2.46 -14.75
C THR A 182 7.73 2.07 -15.00
N GLY A 183 8.70 2.85 -14.50
CA GLY A 183 10.12 2.51 -14.52
C GLY A 183 10.54 1.65 -13.33
N GLY A 184 10.70 0.34 -13.53
CA GLY A 184 11.09 -0.60 -12.48
C GLY A 184 9.90 -1.37 -11.88
N VAL A 185 10.02 -1.85 -10.64
CA VAL A 185 8.93 -2.61 -10.01
C VAL A 185 7.86 -1.63 -9.52
N LYS A 186 6.67 -1.67 -10.13
CA LYS A 186 5.52 -0.79 -9.83
C LYS A 186 5.14 -0.81 -8.35
N LEU A 187 4.76 0.36 -7.84
CA LEU A 187 4.02 0.46 -6.59
C LEU A 187 2.60 -0.08 -6.80
N ASN A 188 2.07 -0.80 -5.82
CA ASN A 188 0.67 -1.20 -5.83
C ASN A 188 -0.22 -0.07 -5.30
N ASN A 189 -1.52 -0.26 -5.45
CA ASN A 189 -2.51 0.74 -5.08
C ASN A 189 -2.44 1.12 -3.60
N GLN A 190 -2.23 0.16 -2.68
CA GLN A 190 -2.18 0.45 -1.26
C GLN A 190 -0.90 1.22 -0.86
N GLU A 191 0.25 0.93 -1.47
CA GLU A 191 1.49 1.71 -1.29
C GLU A 191 1.28 3.18 -1.69
N ILE A 192 0.58 3.43 -2.79
CA ILE A 192 0.24 4.79 -3.22
C ILE A 192 -0.73 5.45 -2.23
N ARG A 193 -1.75 4.72 -1.73
CA ARG A 193 -2.69 5.24 -0.72
C ARG A 193 -1.98 5.63 0.58
N ASN A 194 -1.06 4.80 1.04
CA ASN A 194 -0.26 5.03 2.24
C ASN A 194 0.50 6.36 2.18
N CYS A 195 0.97 6.75 0.99
CA CYS A 195 1.65 8.02 0.75
C CYS A 195 0.69 9.22 0.73
N ILE A 196 -0.36 9.13 -0.09
CA ILE A 196 -1.26 10.26 -0.39
C ILE A 196 -2.21 10.55 0.77
N TYR A 197 -2.76 9.49 1.36
CA TYR A 197 -3.77 9.55 2.43
C TYR A 197 -3.16 9.28 3.80
N ASN A 198 -1.87 9.57 3.98
CA ASN A 198 -1.21 9.52 5.27
C ASN A 198 -2.01 10.29 6.34
N GLY A 199 -2.25 9.64 7.48
CA GLY A 199 -2.98 10.19 8.60
C GLY A 199 -3.32 9.10 9.62
N LYS A 200 -4.13 9.47 10.63
CA LYS A 200 -4.46 8.58 11.76
C LYS A 200 -5.12 7.28 11.30
N PHE A 201 -6.05 7.35 10.35
CA PHE A 201 -6.71 6.17 9.84
C PHE A 201 -5.77 5.24 9.08
N ASN A 202 -4.80 5.79 8.34
CA ASN A 202 -3.80 4.97 7.66
C ASN A 202 -2.89 4.23 8.64
N SER A 203 -2.49 4.88 9.74
CA SER A 203 -1.73 4.22 10.81
C SER A 203 -2.55 3.12 11.48
N PHE A 204 -3.83 3.39 11.76
CA PHE A 204 -4.75 2.40 12.32
C PHE A 204 -4.90 1.15 11.44
N LEU A 205 -4.99 1.29 10.11
CA LEU A 205 -5.03 0.12 9.21
C LEU A 205 -3.80 -0.79 9.35
N LYS A 206 -2.62 -0.20 9.58
CA LYS A 206 -1.38 -0.96 9.82
C LYS A 206 -1.43 -1.67 11.17
N GLU A 207 -1.95 -1.00 12.21
CA GLU A 207 -2.14 -1.60 13.53
C GLU A 207 -3.07 -2.82 13.44
N CYS A 208 -4.19 -2.71 12.72
CA CYS A 208 -5.07 -3.85 12.46
C CYS A 208 -4.36 -5.00 11.73
N ALA A 209 -3.53 -4.69 10.72
CA ALA A 209 -2.77 -5.70 9.99
C ALA A 209 -1.67 -6.37 10.82
N GLN A 210 -1.30 -5.80 11.98
CA GLN A 210 -0.36 -6.37 12.95
C GLN A 210 -1.08 -6.99 14.16
N TYR A 211 -2.41 -7.02 14.19
CA TYR A 211 -3.16 -7.66 15.26
C TYR A 211 -2.89 -9.17 15.30
N GLU A 212 -2.66 -9.74 16.48
CA GLU A 212 -2.20 -11.13 16.65
C GLU A 212 -3.13 -12.15 15.97
N ASN A 213 -4.43 -12.14 16.28
CA ASN A 213 -5.38 -13.04 15.66
C ASN A 213 -5.54 -12.79 14.15
N TRP A 214 -5.29 -11.57 13.67
CA TRP A 214 -5.26 -11.31 12.24
C TRP A 214 -4.05 -11.97 11.57
N LEU A 215 -2.86 -11.84 12.17
CA LEU A 215 -1.63 -12.48 11.67
C LEU A 215 -1.77 -14.00 11.65
N LEU A 216 -2.38 -14.59 12.69
CA LEU A 216 -2.68 -16.02 12.76
C LEU A 216 -3.70 -16.44 11.70
N LEU A 217 -4.84 -15.75 11.64
CA LEU A 217 -5.91 -16.02 10.67
C LEU A 217 -5.39 -15.93 9.24
N MET A 218 -4.52 -14.98 8.92
CA MET A 218 -4.02 -14.77 7.56
C MET A 218 -2.75 -15.58 7.25
N ASP A 219 -2.23 -16.40 8.16
CA ASP A 219 -0.97 -17.16 8.02
C ASP A 219 0.25 -16.24 7.77
N ARG A 220 0.51 -15.28 8.67
CA ARG A 220 1.54 -14.24 8.51
C ARG A 220 2.72 -14.33 9.48
N GLU A 221 2.67 -15.17 10.52
CA GLU A 221 3.75 -15.26 11.52
C GLU A 221 5.12 -15.63 10.93
N GLN A 222 5.15 -16.45 9.88
CA GLN A 222 6.40 -16.93 9.25
C GLN A 222 6.62 -16.36 7.85
N GLN A 223 5.69 -15.53 7.35
CA GLN A 223 5.72 -15.04 5.97
C GLN A 223 6.25 -13.61 5.94
N LYS A 224 7.09 -13.28 4.94
CA LYS A 224 7.40 -11.88 4.64
C LYS A 224 6.08 -11.14 4.42
N ALA A 225 5.94 -9.98 5.05
CA ALA A 225 4.76 -9.12 4.93
C ALA A 225 4.28 -9.07 3.48
N SER A 226 3.00 -9.39 3.30
CA SER A 226 2.24 -9.03 2.10
C SER A 226 2.58 -7.57 1.78
N ARG A 227 2.83 -7.20 0.51
CA ARG A 227 3.16 -5.80 0.12
C ARG A 227 1.96 -4.88 0.41
N PHE A 228 1.71 -4.58 1.67
CA PHE A 228 0.53 -3.90 2.19
C PHE A 228 -0.82 -4.51 1.80
N GLY A 229 -0.85 -5.79 1.40
CA GLY A 229 -2.09 -6.42 0.92
C GLY A 229 -3.05 -6.79 2.05
N ASP A 230 -2.56 -6.92 3.28
CA ASP A 230 -3.39 -7.14 4.46
C ASP A 230 -4.07 -5.83 4.87
N GLU A 231 -3.34 -4.71 4.87
CA GLU A 231 -3.88 -3.36 5.07
C GLU A 231 -4.95 -3.01 4.02
N GLU A 232 -4.74 -3.40 2.75
CA GLU A 232 -5.77 -3.23 1.72
C GLU A 232 -7.04 -4.05 2.03
N LEU A 233 -6.89 -5.29 2.53
CA LEU A 233 -8.03 -6.13 2.87
C LEU A 233 -8.79 -5.58 4.09
N VAL A 234 -8.08 -5.08 5.10
CA VAL A 234 -8.68 -4.36 6.23
C VAL A 234 -9.39 -3.09 5.76
N LEU A 235 -8.78 -2.32 4.85
CA LEU A 235 -9.41 -1.14 4.25
C LEU A 235 -10.70 -1.50 3.50
N ARG A 236 -10.68 -2.57 2.70
CA ARG A 236 -11.88 -3.08 2.01
C ARG A 236 -12.97 -3.47 2.99
N PHE A 237 -12.60 -4.18 4.06
CA PHE A 237 -13.53 -4.54 5.13
C PHE A 237 -14.27 -3.31 5.67
N PHE A 238 -13.54 -2.28 6.11
CA PHE A 238 -14.18 -1.09 6.66
C PHE A 238 -14.99 -0.30 5.62
N ALA A 239 -14.43 -0.11 4.42
CA ALA A 239 -15.09 0.65 3.35
C ALA A 239 -16.41 -0.02 2.93
N PHE A 240 -16.42 -1.33 2.73
CA PHE A 240 -17.64 -2.06 2.40
C PHE A 240 -18.59 -2.17 3.59
N TYR A 241 -18.08 -2.37 4.82
CA TYR A 241 -18.94 -2.42 6.00
C TYR A 241 -19.75 -1.12 6.14
N ASP A 242 -19.12 0.04 5.96
CA ASP A 242 -19.79 1.33 6.11
C ASP A 242 -20.59 1.75 4.87
N GLU A 243 -20.05 1.51 3.68
CA GLU A 243 -20.49 2.22 2.47
C GLU A 243 -20.72 1.31 1.25
N TYR A 244 -20.88 -0.01 1.41
CA TYR A 244 -21.09 -0.90 0.24
C TYR A 244 -22.25 -0.45 -0.66
N GLN A 245 -23.31 0.14 -0.11
CA GLN A 245 -24.45 0.67 -0.88
C GLN A 245 -24.06 1.77 -1.88
N ASN A 246 -22.98 2.51 -1.57
CA ASN A 246 -22.43 3.56 -2.42
C ASN A 246 -21.45 3.03 -3.47
N TYR A 247 -21.16 1.73 -3.47
CA TYR A 247 -20.20 1.14 -4.39
C TYR A 247 -20.66 1.27 -5.84
N LYS A 248 -19.77 1.77 -6.71
CA LYS A 248 -20.07 2.05 -8.13
C LYS A 248 -19.38 1.09 -9.10
N GLY A 249 -18.77 0.02 -8.61
CA GLY A 249 -18.00 -0.91 -9.46
C GLY A 249 -16.66 -0.33 -9.87
N LYS A 250 -16.06 0.49 -9.00
CA LYS A 250 -14.71 1.05 -9.12
C LYS A 250 -14.04 0.95 -7.76
N LEU A 251 -13.29 -0.14 -7.54
CA LEU A 251 -12.70 -0.46 -6.25
C LEU A 251 -11.63 0.55 -5.85
N THR A 252 -10.73 0.89 -6.76
CA THR A 252 -9.67 1.86 -6.51
C THR A 252 -10.23 3.21 -6.08
N ARG A 253 -11.25 3.70 -6.80
CA ARG A 253 -11.91 4.96 -6.44
C ARG A 253 -12.65 4.87 -5.11
N PHE A 254 -13.35 3.77 -4.86
CA PHE A 254 -14.10 3.55 -3.63
C PHE A 254 -13.19 3.56 -2.39
N LEU A 255 -12.07 2.85 -2.44
CA LEU A 255 -11.11 2.81 -1.33
C LEU A 255 -10.37 4.15 -1.15
N ASN A 256 -10.00 4.82 -2.25
CA ASN A 256 -9.41 6.17 -2.21
C ASN A 256 -10.34 7.19 -1.53
N ASP A 257 -11.62 7.15 -1.89
CA ASP A 257 -12.63 8.05 -1.34
C ASP A 257 -12.83 7.81 0.17
N TYR A 258 -12.83 6.54 0.60
CA TYR A 258 -12.92 6.18 2.01
C TYR A 258 -11.67 6.63 2.81
N MET A 259 -10.46 6.37 2.27
CA MET A 259 -9.20 6.86 2.85
C MET A 259 -9.17 8.37 2.98
N TYR A 260 -9.62 9.10 1.96
CA TYR A 260 -9.69 10.56 1.98
C TYR A 260 -10.65 11.05 3.08
N LYS A 261 -11.84 10.47 3.16
CA LYS A 261 -12.88 10.84 4.14
C LYS A 261 -12.41 10.64 5.58
N HIS A 262 -11.72 9.55 5.85
CA HIS A 262 -11.32 9.16 7.21
C HIS A 262 -9.87 9.51 7.56
N ARG A 263 -9.12 10.18 6.68
CA ARG A 263 -7.70 10.52 6.85
C ARG A 263 -7.34 11.04 8.24
N PHE A 264 -8.16 11.95 8.77
CA PHE A 264 -7.99 12.58 10.09
C PHE A 264 -9.07 12.17 11.08
N ALA A 265 -9.50 10.89 11.04
CA ALA A 265 -10.53 10.36 11.93
C ALA A 265 -10.26 10.67 13.41
N HIS A 266 -11.36 10.91 14.14
CA HIS A 266 -11.35 11.12 15.59
C HIS A 266 -11.07 9.82 16.33
N ALA A 267 -10.62 9.93 17.59
CA ALA A 267 -10.25 8.77 18.41
C ALA A 267 -11.43 7.82 18.60
N ASP A 268 -12.63 8.34 18.89
CA ASP A 268 -13.84 7.54 19.09
C ASP A 268 -14.18 6.68 17.86
N PHE A 269 -14.09 7.26 16.65
CA PHE A 269 -14.29 6.50 15.41
C PHE A 269 -13.25 5.38 15.27
N ILE A 270 -11.98 5.65 15.58
CA ILE A 270 -10.93 4.62 15.50
C ILE A 270 -11.19 3.51 16.53
N GLN A 271 -11.59 3.87 17.74
CA GLN A 271 -11.92 2.90 18.78
C GLN A 271 -13.11 2.00 18.37
N ASP A 272 -14.20 2.58 17.88
CA ASP A 272 -15.37 1.83 17.41
C ASP A 272 -14.98 0.84 16.29
N LYS A 273 -14.07 1.24 15.39
CA LYS A 273 -13.56 0.39 14.31
C LYS A 273 -12.63 -0.70 14.80
N ASP A 274 -11.79 -0.40 15.78
CA ASP A 274 -10.88 -1.37 16.39
C ASP A 274 -11.67 -2.48 17.10
N GLU A 275 -12.67 -2.10 17.91
CA GLU A 275 -13.55 -3.04 18.60
C GLU A 275 -14.31 -3.93 17.61
N LEU A 276 -14.92 -3.32 16.57
CA LEU A 276 -15.61 -4.05 15.51
C LEU A 276 -14.68 -5.06 14.80
N PHE A 277 -13.47 -4.62 14.44
CA PHE A 277 -12.51 -5.44 13.71
C PHE A 277 -12.04 -6.62 14.57
N LYS A 278 -11.60 -6.36 15.80
CA LYS A 278 -11.12 -7.41 16.71
C LYS A 278 -12.20 -8.44 17.00
N GLN A 279 -13.41 -8.02 17.37
CA GLN A 279 -14.52 -8.93 17.60
C GLN A 279 -14.85 -9.80 16.37
N THR A 280 -14.78 -9.21 15.17
CA THR A 280 -15.00 -9.94 13.92
C THR A 280 -13.90 -10.97 13.68
N VAL A 281 -12.64 -10.58 13.79
CA VAL A 281 -11.48 -11.43 13.54
C VAL A 281 -11.41 -12.56 14.56
N ASP A 282 -11.58 -12.26 15.84
CA ASP A 282 -11.57 -13.25 16.93
C ASP A 282 -12.66 -14.30 16.73
N LEU A 283 -13.89 -13.86 16.40
CA LEU A 283 -14.99 -14.80 16.16
C LEU A 283 -14.72 -15.72 14.95
N ILE A 284 -14.11 -15.17 13.88
CA ILE A 284 -13.74 -15.97 12.70
C ILE A 284 -12.64 -16.96 13.05
N TYR A 285 -11.56 -16.50 13.66
CA TYR A 285 -10.40 -17.31 13.98
C TYR A 285 -10.74 -18.41 15.00
N ASP A 286 -11.33 -18.03 16.14
CA ASP A 286 -11.56 -18.94 17.26
C ASP A 286 -12.71 -19.91 16.98
N LYS A 287 -13.80 -19.46 16.34
CA LYS A 287 -15.02 -20.27 16.18
C LYS A 287 -15.22 -20.87 14.80
N ILE A 288 -14.99 -20.10 13.73
CA ILE A 288 -15.19 -20.61 12.36
C ILE A 288 -14.00 -21.49 11.96
N PHE A 289 -12.78 -20.99 12.14
CA PHE A 289 -11.57 -21.69 11.73
C PHE A 289 -10.92 -22.51 12.85
N LYS A 290 -11.33 -22.33 14.11
CA LYS A 290 -10.84 -23.09 15.28
C LYS A 290 -9.31 -23.01 15.39
N GLU A 291 -8.82 -21.79 15.42
CA GLU A 291 -7.38 -21.47 15.56
C GLU A 291 -6.52 -21.90 14.35
N GLU A 292 -7.13 -22.28 13.24
CA GLU A 292 -6.44 -22.58 11.99
C GLU A 292 -6.41 -21.38 11.03
N PRO A 293 -5.40 -21.25 10.16
CA PRO A 293 -5.37 -20.17 9.19
C PRO A 293 -6.45 -20.28 8.10
N LEU A 294 -6.99 -19.12 7.71
CA LEU A 294 -7.87 -18.94 6.57
C LEU A 294 -7.09 -19.04 5.25
N LYS A 295 -7.19 -20.20 4.58
CA LYS A 295 -6.58 -20.44 3.26
C LYS A 295 -7.62 -20.23 2.16
N THR A 296 -7.81 -18.98 1.76
CA THR A 296 -8.76 -18.64 0.69
C THR A 296 -8.39 -17.35 -0.06
N SER A 297 -9.11 -17.08 -1.15
CA SER A 297 -8.95 -15.84 -1.92
C SER A 297 -9.42 -14.60 -1.14
N LYS A 298 -8.83 -13.43 -1.44
CA LYS A 298 -9.24 -12.15 -0.82
C LYS A 298 -10.74 -11.88 -0.89
N VAL A 299 -11.40 -12.25 -1.99
CA VAL A 299 -12.83 -12.02 -2.19
C VAL A 299 -13.67 -12.87 -1.24
N ILE A 300 -13.26 -14.10 -0.99
CA ILE A 300 -13.95 -14.98 -0.02
C ILE A 300 -13.70 -14.45 1.39
N ALA A 301 -12.45 -14.08 1.72
CA ALA A 301 -12.13 -13.48 3.02
C ALA A 301 -12.96 -12.21 3.29
N GLU A 302 -13.06 -11.29 2.32
CA GLU A 302 -13.91 -10.10 2.37
C GLU A 302 -15.38 -10.47 2.63
N GLY A 303 -15.89 -11.48 1.93
CA GLY A 303 -17.24 -11.99 2.15
C GLY A 303 -17.46 -12.43 3.60
N ILE A 304 -16.58 -13.28 4.14
CA ILE A 304 -16.70 -13.79 5.52
C ILE A 304 -16.63 -12.63 6.52
N LEU A 305 -15.63 -11.75 6.40
CA LEU A 305 -15.45 -10.59 7.28
C LEU A 305 -16.72 -9.73 7.34
N LEU A 306 -17.28 -9.38 6.17
CA LEU A 306 -18.48 -8.55 6.10
C LEU A 306 -19.73 -9.25 6.62
N GLY A 307 -19.91 -10.52 6.27
CA GLY A 307 -21.07 -11.31 6.72
C GLY A 307 -21.09 -11.47 8.24
N VAL A 308 -19.93 -11.77 8.82
CA VAL A 308 -19.77 -11.91 10.27
C VAL A 308 -19.95 -10.56 10.96
N ALA A 309 -19.23 -9.52 10.53
CA ALA A 309 -19.29 -8.20 11.16
C ALA A 309 -20.70 -7.60 11.18
N LYS A 310 -21.50 -7.82 10.11
CA LYS A 310 -22.88 -7.33 10.02
C LYS A 310 -23.87 -8.07 10.93
N ASN A 311 -23.46 -9.19 11.51
CA ASN A 311 -24.32 -10.06 12.33
C ASN A 311 -23.67 -10.43 13.67
N LEU A 312 -22.65 -9.68 14.15
CA LEU A 312 -21.87 -10.03 15.34
C LEU A 312 -22.73 -10.37 16.56
N ASP A 313 -23.68 -9.49 16.90
CA ASP A 313 -24.51 -9.62 18.12
C ASP A 313 -25.25 -10.97 18.20
N THR A 314 -25.66 -11.51 17.05
CA THR A 314 -26.34 -12.81 16.99
C THR A 314 -25.35 -13.96 16.91
N LEU A 315 -24.28 -13.81 16.12
CA LEU A 315 -23.30 -14.87 15.86
C LEU A 315 -22.43 -15.22 17.06
N VAL A 316 -22.13 -14.26 17.95
CA VAL A 316 -21.30 -14.49 19.15
C VAL A 316 -21.89 -15.60 20.04
N ASN A 317 -23.22 -15.75 20.05
CA ASN A 317 -23.93 -16.74 20.85
C ASN A 317 -24.09 -18.11 20.17
N LEU A 318 -23.71 -18.24 18.90
CA LEU A 318 -23.79 -19.51 18.19
C LEU A 318 -22.63 -20.44 18.54
N SER A 319 -22.89 -21.74 18.39
CA SER A 319 -21.88 -22.78 18.51
C SER A 319 -20.93 -22.77 17.31
N ASN A 320 -19.71 -23.28 17.50
CA ASN A 320 -18.73 -23.39 16.41
C ASN A 320 -19.29 -24.19 15.22
N GLY A 321 -20.11 -25.21 15.47
CA GLY A 321 -20.73 -26.01 14.42
C GLY A 321 -21.71 -25.22 13.53
N GLU A 322 -22.55 -24.36 14.14
CA GLU A 322 -23.48 -23.50 13.40
C GLU A 322 -22.74 -22.45 12.56
N LEU A 323 -21.67 -21.87 13.10
CA LEU A 323 -20.85 -20.90 12.40
C LEU A 323 -20.07 -21.55 11.23
N GLN A 324 -19.58 -22.78 11.42
CA GLN A 324 -18.94 -23.57 10.36
C GLN A 324 -19.91 -23.99 9.26
N ASP A 325 -21.17 -24.30 9.58
CA ASP A 325 -22.22 -24.56 8.57
C ASP A 325 -22.48 -23.31 7.73
N LYS A 326 -22.61 -22.14 8.36
CA LYS A 326 -22.77 -20.85 7.65
C LYS A 326 -21.61 -20.56 6.71
N TYR A 327 -20.38 -20.73 7.17
CA TYR A 327 -19.20 -20.61 6.31
C TYR A 327 -19.25 -21.60 5.14
N SER A 328 -19.59 -22.86 5.39
CA SER A 328 -19.72 -23.90 4.36
C SER A 328 -20.79 -23.57 3.33
N ARG A 329 -21.91 -22.96 3.74
CA ARG A 329 -22.96 -22.45 2.85
C ARG A 329 -22.47 -21.27 2.02
N LEU A 330 -21.71 -20.35 2.61
CA LEU A 330 -21.14 -19.19 1.90
C LEU A 330 -20.27 -19.64 0.72
N ILE A 331 -19.27 -20.48 0.97
CA ILE A 331 -18.30 -20.90 -0.07
C ILE A 331 -18.94 -21.75 -1.18
N LYS A 332 -20.10 -22.37 -0.90
CA LYS A 332 -20.89 -23.13 -1.89
C LYS A 332 -21.95 -22.30 -2.59
N SER A 333 -22.19 -21.07 -2.14
CA SER A 333 -23.18 -20.19 -2.74
C SER A 333 -22.72 -19.71 -4.12
N GLU A 334 -23.69 -19.52 -5.01
CA GLU A 334 -23.46 -19.18 -6.43
C GLU A 334 -22.44 -18.04 -6.61
N PRO A 335 -22.54 -16.89 -5.89
CA PRO A 335 -21.65 -15.75 -6.11
C PRO A 335 -20.18 -15.98 -5.71
N PHE A 336 -19.91 -17.01 -4.89
CA PHE A 336 -18.57 -17.35 -4.38
C PHE A 336 -17.94 -18.55 -5.08
N LEU A 337 -18.63 -19.17 -6.04
CA LEU A 337 -18.04 -20.22 -6.87
C LEU A 337 -16.92 -19.64 -7.76
N THR A 338 -15.80 -20.36 -7.90
CA THR A 338 -14.61 -19.92 -8.66
C THR A 338 -14.95 -19.40 -10.06
N LYS A 339 -15.85 -20.07 -10.78
CA LYS A 339 -16.32 -19.67 -12.12
C LYS A 339 -16.92 -18.25 -12.18
N ASN A 340 -17.55 -17.81 -11.10
CA ASN A 340 -18.25 -16.53 -11.01
C ASN A 340 -17.33 -15.41 -10.50
N LEU A 341 -16.35 -15.79 -9.67
CA LEU A 341 -15.26 -14.94 -9.22
C LEU A 341 -14.26 -14.63 -10.34
N ALA A 342 -14.00 -15.56 -11.26
CA ALA A 342 -13.05 -15.39 -12.35
C ALA A 342 -13.50 -14.45 -13.50
N SER A 343 -14.58 -13.67 -13.34
CA SER A 343 -15.04 -12.74 -14.38
C SER A 343 -15.64 -11.47 -13.80
N GLY A 344 -14.87 -10.38 -13.82
CA GLY A 344 -15.31 -9.05 -13.41
C GLY A 344 -15.84 -9.03 -11.97
N MET A 345 -15.08 -9.62 -11.05
CA MET A 345 -15.46 -9.81 -9.65
C MET A 345 -15.88 -8.49 -8.97
N TYR A 346 -15.23 -7.38 -9.29
CA TYR A 346 -15.51 -6.08 -8.68
C TYR A 346 -16.50 -5.22 -9.50
N ARG A 347 -17.13 -5.78 -10.53
CA ARG A 347 -18.31 -5.10 -11.11
C ARG A 347 -19.37 -4.89 -10.04
N LYS A 348 -20.06 -3.75 -10.12
CA LYS A 348 -20.97 -3.27 -9.07
C LYS A 348 -21.99 -4.35 -8.67
N ASP A 349 -22.70 -4.89 -9.64
CA ASP A 349 -23.71 -5.93 -9.48
C ASP A 349 -23.15 -7.16 -8.77
N LYS A 350 -22.01 -7.70 -9.24
CA LYS A 350 -21.37 -8.88 -8.67
C LYS A 350 -20.87 -8.66 -7.24
N ALA A 351 -20.24 -7.51 -6.98
CA ALA A 351 -19.76 -7.18 -5.65
C ALA A 351 -20.91 -7.05 -4.65
N LEU A 352 -21.97 -6.32 -5.02
CA LEU A 352 -23.16 -6.16 -4.19
C LEU A 352 -23.89 -7.50 -3.97
N GLU A 353 -23.98 -8.35 -4.99
CA GLU A 353 -24.56 -9.68 -4.87
C GLU A 353 -23.81 -10.55 -3.85
N ARG A 354 -22.46 -10.56 -3.89
CA ARG A 354 -21.65 -11.28 -2.89
C ARG A 354 -21.84 -10.74 -1.48
N ILE A 355 -21.77 -9.41 -1.32
CA ILE A 355 -21.92 -8.76 0.00
C ILE A 355 -23.29 -9.08 0.58
N ASN A 356 -24.37 -8.90 -0.18
CA ASN A 356 -25.73 -9.19 0.27
C ASN A 356 -25.93 -10.69 0.57
N THR A 357 -25.37 -11.57 -0.26
CA THR A 357 -25.41 -13.02 -0.03
C THR A 357 -24.70 -13.39 1.28
N SER A 358 -23.54 -12.79 1.54
CA SER A 358 -22.81 -13.03 2.78
C SER A 358 -23.60 -12.56 4.00
N ILE A 359 -24.08 -11.32 3.99
CA ILE A 359 -24.91 -10.76 5.08
C ILE A 359 -26.10 -11.68 5.37
N LYS A 360 -26.78 -12.15 4.32
CA LYS A 360 -27.96 -13.02 4.43
C LYS A 360 -27.65 -14.41 4.99
N ILE A 361 -26.56 -15.05 4.54
CA ILE A 361 -26.17 -16.38 5.02
C ILE A 361 -25.77 -16.32 6.50
N PHE A 362 -25.09 -15.25 6.91
CA PHE A 362 -24.73 -15.07 8.30
C PHE A 362 -25.91 -14.61 9.17
N SER A 363 -26.92 -13.94 8.62
CA SER A 363 -28.13 -13.56 9.36
C SER A 363 -29.13 -14.69 9.61
N SER A 364 -29.15 -15.75 8.79
CA SER A 364 -30.18 -16.79 8.87
C SER A 364 -30.14 -17.56 10.20
N THR A 365 -31.28 -17.89 10.79
CA THR A 365 -31.31 -18.95 11.80
C THR A 365 -31.31 -20.29 11.05
N GLY A 366 -30.68 -21.35 11.58
CA GLY A 366 -30.35 -22.58 10.84
C GLY A 366 -31.49 -23.33 10.11
N ASN A 367 -32.73 -22.84 10.17
CA ASN A 367 -33.93 -23.40 9.55
C ASN A 367 -34.44 -22.65 8.30
N ASP A 368 -33.87 -21.51 7.91
CA ASP A 368 -34.23 -20.87 6.66
C ASP A 368 -33.39 -21.49 5.53
N TYR A 369 -33.91 -22.55 4.89
CA TYR A 369 -33.79 -22.94 3.48
C TYR A 369 -34.16 -24.41 3.26
#